data_AF-A0A3B0IX36-F1
#
_entry.id   AF-A0A3B0IX36-F1
#
_cell.length_a   1.000
_cell.length_b   1.000
_cell.length_c   1.000
_cell.angle_alpha   90.00
_cell.angle_beta   90.00
_cell.angle_gamma   90.00
#
_symmetry.space_group_name_H-M   'P 1'
#
loop_
_entity.id
_entity.type
_entity.pdbx_description
1 polymer ?
#
loop_
_entity_poly.entity_id
_entity_poly.type
_entity_poly.pdbx_seq_one_letter_code
_entity_poly.pdbx_strand_id
1 'polypeptide(L)'
;MLANRVSEDIERAIVNIATEFPAYGQQRAANELRKRGIIISEGGVRSVWVRNDLETFKKRLKALETKVMQDGIILTEEQLAALEKVKEQREAHGEIDTEHPGYLGSQVCDS
;
A
#
# COMPACT_ATOMS: atom_id res chain seq x y z
N MET A 1 21.78 -1.40 -12.99
CA MET A 1 20.54 -0.61 -12.85
C MET A 1 19.37 -1.43 -13.39
N LEU A 2 18.46 -1.78 -12.47
CA LEU A 2 17.14 -2.44 -12.59
C LEU A 2 16.70 -3.00 -13.97
N ALA A 3 16.91 -4.30 -14.16
CA ALA A 3 16.50 -5.08 -15.33
C ALA A 3 15.14 -5.79 -15.16
N ASN A 4 14.15 -5.18 -14.49
CA ASN A 4 12.79 -5.74 -14.35
C ASN A 4 11.77 -4.73 -14.87
N ARG A 5 11.83 -4.43 -16.16
CA ARG A 5 10.92 -3.48 -16.82
C ARG A 5 9.59 -4.20 -17.07
N VAL A 6 8.77 -4.29 -16.02
CA VAL A 6 7.32 -4.43 -16.18
C VAL A 6 6.89 -3.27 -17.10
N SER A 7 6.12 -3.56 -18.15
CA SER A 7 5.73 -2.51 -19.10
C SER A 7 5.08 -1.36 -18.34
N GLU A 8 5.35 -0.12 -18.77
CA GLU A 8 4.87 1.08 -18.08
C GLU A 8 3.34 1.06 -17.94
N ASP A 9 2.63 0.48 -18.90
CA ASP A 9 1.18 0.25 -18.84
C ASP A 9 0.76 -0.67 -17.68
N ILE A 10 1.52 -1.73 -17.43
CA ILE A 10 1.27 -2.67 -16.35
C ILE A 10 1.61 -2.02 -15.01
N GLU A 11 2.72 -1.28 -14.93
CA GLU A 11 3.09 -0.54 -13.72
C GLU A 11 2.01 0.50 -13.37
N ARG A 12 1.52 1.26 -14.34
CA ARG A 12 0.39 2.18 -14.15
C ARG A 12 -0.88 1.45 -13.70
N ALA A 13 -1.20 0.30 -14.27
CA ALA A 13 -2.37 -0.48 -13.84
C ALA A 13 -2.26 -0.94 -12.37
N ILE A 14 -1.07 -1.32 -11.93
CA ILE A 14 -0.78 -1.74 -10.54
C ILE A 14 -0.86 -0.56 -9.56
N VAL A 15 -0.41 0.63 -9.98
CA VAL A 15 -0.54 1.86 -9.19
C VAL A 15 -2.00 2.32 -9.14
N ASN A 16 -2.72 2.24 -10.25
CA ASN A 16 -4.13 2.61 -10.33
C ASN A 16 -4.98 1.74 -9.42
N ILE A 17 -4.81 0.41 -9.43
CA ILE A 17 -5.62 -0.45 -8.55
C ILE A 17 -5.37 -0.18 -7.07
N ALA A 18 -4.16 0.25 -6.70
CA ALA A 18 -3.82 0.63 -5.33
C ALA A 18 -4.43 1.97 -4.90
N THR A 19 -4.78 2.85 -5.84
CA THR A 19 -5.43 4.13 -5.58
C THR A 19 -6.95 4.06 -5.74
N GLU A 20 -7.45 3.24 -6.67
CA GLU A 20 -8.88 2.89 -6.81
C GLU A 20 -9.34 2.10 -5.57
N PHE A 21 -8.60 1.06 -5.19
CA PHE A 21 -8.96 0.16 -4.09
C PHE A 21 -7.83 0.07 -3.06
N PRO A 22 -7.60 1.13 -2.27
CA PRO A 22 -6.51 1.15 -1.30
C PRO A 22 -6.64 0.02 -0.27
N ALA A 23 -7.86 -0.47 0.02
CA ALA A 23 -8.12 -1.57 0.94
C ALA A 23 -7.65 -2.95 0.42
N TYR A 24 -7.30 -3.09 -0.86
CA TYR A 24 -6.91 -4.39 -1.42
C TYR A 24 -5.48 -4.78 -0.98
N GLY A 25 -5.33 -6.03 -0.55
CA GLY A 25 -4.02 -6.64 -0.36
C GLY A 25 -3.35 -7.01 -1.68
N GLN A 26 -2.05 -7.28 -1.64
CA GLN A 26 -1.23 -7.69 -2.79
C GLN A 26 -1.84 -8.88 -3.59
N GLN A 27 -2.43 -9.86 -2.88
CA GLN A 27 -3.13 -10.99 -3.50
C GLN A 27 -4.40 -10.58 -4.25
N ARG A 28 -5.25 -9.76 -3.63
CA ARG A 28 -6.50 -9.31 -4.24
C ARG A 28 -6.25 -8.40 -5.44
N ALA A 29 -5.27 -7.51 -5.33
CA ALA A 29 -4.83 -6.67 -6.44
C ALA A 29 -4.31 -7.52 -7.62
N ALA A 30 -3.48 -8.54 -7.37
CA ALA A 30 -3.00 -9.44 -8.41
C ALA A 30 -4.15 -10.21 -9.11
N ASN A 31 -5.16 -10.66 -8.36
CA ASN A 31 -6.31 -11.35 -8.93
C ASN A 31 -7.17 -10.45 -9.82
N GLU A 32 -7.42 -9.20 -9.40
CA GLU A 32 -8.15 -8.23 -10.22
C GLU A 32 -7.37 -7.85 -11.49
N LEU A 33 -6.05 -7.68 -11.39
CA LEU A 33 -5.20 -7.46 -12.56
C LEU A 33 -5.23 -8.65 -13.52
N ARG A 34 -5.24 -9.89 -12.99
CA ARG A 34 -5.37 -11.11 -13.79
C ARG A 34 -6.70 -11.16 -14.55
N LYS A 35 -7.81 -10.71 -13.95
CA LYS A 35 -9.11 -10.57 -14.65
C LYS A 35 -9.06 -9.55 -15.78
N ARG A 36 -8.21 -8.53 -15.66
CA ARG A 36 -7.94 -7.52 -16.72
C ARG A 36 -6.92 -8.01 -17.76
N GLY A 37 -6.48 -9.28 -17.70
CA GLY A 37 -5.49 -9.85 -18.63
C GLY A 37 -4.02 -9.60 -18.24
N ILE A 38 -3.77 -8.96 -17.10
CA ILE A 38 -2.43 -8.65 -16.60
C ILE A 38 -1.98 -9.75 -15.63
N ILE A 39 -1.11 -10.64 -16.07
CA ILE A 39 -0.60 -11.74 -15.24
C ILE A 39 0.62 -11.25 -14.46
N ILE A 40 0.44 -10.98 -13.17
CA ILE A 40 1.53 -10.63 -12.26
C ILE A 40 1.41 -11.38 -10.93
N SER A 41 2.54 -11.70 -10.31
CA SER A 41 2.59 -12.30 -8.98
C SER A 41 2.35 -11.25 -7.88
N GLU A 42 1.93 -11.72 -6.71
CA GLU A 42 1.77 -10.87 -5.53
C GLU A 42 3.07 -10.15 -5.15
N GLY A 43 4.21 -10.83 -5.28
CA GLY A 43 5.53 -10.25 -5.07
C GLY A 43 5.88 -9.16 -6.10
N GLY A 44 5.45 -9.33 -7.35
CA GLY A 44 5.60 -8.31 -8.39
C GLY A 44 4.76 -7.06 -8.09
N VAL A 45 3.51 -7.25 -7.66
CA VAL A 45 2.64 -6.16 -7.19
C VAL A 45 3.28 -5.41 -6.03
N ARG A 46 3.75 -6.13 -5.01
CA ARG A 46 4.43 -5.53 -3.86
C ARG A 46 5.69 -4.77 -4.27
N SER A 47 6.50 -5.32 -5.17
CA SER A 47 7.73 -4.65 -5.65
C SER A 47 7.41 -3.33 -6.35
N VAL A 48 6.36 -3.29 -7.17
CA VAL A 48 5.89 -2.04 -7.80
C VAL A 48 5.37 -1.06 -6.75
N TRP A 49 4.61 -1.54 -5.78
CA TRP A 49 4.11 -0.67 -4.70
C TRP A 49 5.23 -0.06 -3.86
N VAL A 50 6.25 -0.84 -3.47
CA VAL A 50 7.39 -0.31 -2.71
C VAL A 50 8.14 0.76 -3.51
N ARG A 51 8.30 0.58 -4.82
CA ARG A 51 8.96 1.57 -5.70
C ARG A 51 8.16 2.87 -5.85
N ASN A 52 6.84 2.82 -5.65
CA ASN A 52 5.92 3.95 -5.80
C ASN A 52 5.42 4.48 -4.45
N ASP A 53 6.02 4.07 -3.32
CA ASP A 53 5.56 4.43 -1.97
C ASP A 53 4.09 4.05 -1.70
N LEU A 54 3.67 2.85 -2.11
CA LEU A 54 2.30 2.32 -1.93
C LEU A 54 2.27 1.02 -1.12
N GLU A 55 3.37 0.67 -0.44
CA GLU A 55 3.46 -0.65 0.22
C GLU A 55 2.42 -0.84 1.33
N THR A 56 2.06 0.23 2.03
CA THR A 56 1.12 0.22 3.15
C THR A 56 -0.17 0.96 2.80
N PHE A 57 -1.25 0.59 3.49
CA PHE A 57 -2.55 1.22 3.33
C PHE A 57 -2.50 2.74 3.59
N LYS A 58 -1.79 3.17 4.64
CA LYS A 58 -1.58 4.59 4.96
C LYS A 58 -0.92 5.35 3.81
N LYS A 59 0.12 4.77 3.21
CA LYS A 59 0.81 5.41 2.09
C LYS A 59 -0.07 5.46 0.82
N ARG A 60 -0.85 4.41 0.55
CA ARG A 60 -1.84 4.41 -0.55
C ARG A 60 -2.88 5.52 -0.40
N LEU A 61 -3.36 5.77 0.82
CA LEU A 61 -4.28 6.87 1.09
C LEU A 61 -3.62 8.24 0.89
N LYS A 62 -2.38 8.42 1.34
CA LYS A 62 -1.64 9.65 1.08
C LYS A 62 -1.46 9.92 -0.42
N ALA A 63 -1.18 8.87 -1.20
CA ALA A 63 -1.10 8.97 -2.66
C ALA A 63 -2.46 9.35 -3.27
N LEU A 64 -3.55 8.78 -2.77
CA LEU A 64 -4.91 9.13 -3.16
C LEU A 64 -5.23 10.61 -2.84
N GLU A 65 -4.93 11.08 -1.63
CA GLU A 65 -5.11 12.49 -1.23
C GLU A 65 -4.32 13.45 -2.12
N THR A 66 -3.06 13.10 -2.41
CA THR A 66 -2.20 13.91 -3.29
C THR A 66 -2.79 13.98 -4.69
N LYS A 67 -3.29 12.85 -5.20
CA LYS A 67 -3.92 12.79 -6.52
C LYS A 67 -5.21 13.62 -6.58
N VAL A 68 -6.02 13.61 -5.53
CA VAL A 68 -7.21 14.48 -5.42
C VAL A 68 -6.82 15.95 -5.40
N MET A 69 -5.78 16.32 -4.65
CA MET A 69 -5.30 17.71 -4.58
C MET A 69 -4.72 18.21 -5.91
N GLN A 70 -4.00 17.35 -6.63
CA GLN A 70 -3.34 17.73 -7.89
C GLN A 70 -4.30 17.73 -9.09
N ASP A 71 -5.08 16.67 -9.25
CA ASP A 71 -5.94 16.48 -10.42
C ASP A 71 -7.38 16.97 -10.19
N GLY A 72 -7.75 17.33 -8.95
CA GLY A 72 -9.11 17.77 -8.61
C GLY A 72 -10.17 16.68 -8.80
N ILE A 73 -9.77 15.40 -8.72
CA ILE A 73 -10.65 14.27 -9.03
C ILE A 73 -11.73 14.12 -7.95
N ILE A 74 -12.96 13.85 -8.39
CA ILE A 74 -14.06 13.48 -7.49
C ILE A 74 -13.79 12.07 -6.97
N LEU A 75 -13.64 11.95 -5.64
CA LEU A 75 -13.50 10.68 -4.95
C LEU A 75 -14.77 9.83 -5.12
N THR A 76 -14.60 8.53 -5.35
CA THR A 76 -15.73 7.58 -5.31
C THR A 76 -16.12 7.26 -3.86
N GLU A 77 -17.35 6.78 -3.65
CA GLU A 77 -17.84 6.39 -2.31
C GLU A 77 -16.91 5.40 -1.59
N GLU A 78 -16.35 4.44 -2.34
CA GLU A 78 -15.42 3.44 -1.80
C GLU A 78 -14.09 4.08 -1.34
N GLN A 79 -13.62 5.10 -2.05
CA GLN A 79 -12.44 5.87 -1.69
C GLN A 79 -12.70 6.78 -0.47
N LEU A 80 -13.90 7.37 -0.39
CA LEU A 80 -14.33 8.18 0.75
C LEU A 80 -14.43 7.33 2.03
N ALA A 81 -15.07 6.16 1.94
CA ALA A 81 -15.19 5.21 3.04
C ALA A 81 -13.81 4.72 3.53
N ALA A 82 -12.85 4.54 2.62
CA ALA A 82 -11.48 4.19 2.98
C ALA A 82 -10.76 5.31 3.76
N LEU A 83 -11.00 6.58 3.42
CA LEU A 83 -10.46 7.74 4.14
C LEU A 83 -11.09 7.90 5.53
N GLU A 84 -12.41 7.74 5.63
CA GLU A 84 -13.14 7.80 6.91
C GLU A 84 -12.66 6.73 7.89
N LYS A 85 -12.52 5.48 7.42
CA LYS A 85 -12.06 4.37 8.25
C LYS A 85 -10.67 4.59 8.84
N VAL A 86 -9.79 5.32 8.16
CA VAL A 86 -8.46 5.66 8.70
C VAL A 86 -8.51 6.82 9.68
N LYS A 87 -9.42 7.78 9.51
CA LYS A 87 -9.65 8.79 10.55
C LYS A 87 -10.12 8.14 11.84
N GLU A 88 -11.11 7.25 11.76
CA GLU A 88 -11.60 6.49 12.92
C GLU A 88 -10.48 5.65 13.57
N GLN A 89 -9.65 4.97 12.77
CA GLN A 89 -8.52 4.19 13.31
C GLN A 89 -7.43 5.08 13.91
N ARG A 90 -7.17 6.27 13.38
CA ARG A 90 -6.20 7.21 13.96
C ARG A 90 -6.72 7.79 15.28
N GLU A 91 -8.01 8.05 15.39
CA GLU A 91 -8.66 8.49 16.63
C GLU A 91 -8.68 7.37 17.67
N ALA A 92 -8.97 6.13 17.26
CA ALA A 92 -8.95 4.95 18.13
C ALA A 92 -7.53 4.52 18.56
N HIS A 93 -6.50 4.86 17.78
CA HIS A 93 -5.09 4.58 18.09
C HIS A 93 -4.37 5.80 18.72
N GLY A 94 -5.14 6.79 19.19
CA GLY A 94 -4.69 7.98 19.91
C GLY A 94 -4.41 7.76 21.40
N GLU A 95 -4.46 6.52 21.87
CA GLU A 95 -3.89 6.07 23.13
C GLU A 95 -3.06 4.83 22.84
N ILE A 96 -2.00 4.61 23.62
CA ILE A 96 -1.04 3.51 23.51
C ILE A 96 0.15 3.85 22.59
N ASP A 97 0.87 4.90 22.97
CA ASP A 97 2.34 4.86 22.96
C ASP A 97 2.78 3.84 24.03
N THR A 98 2.68 2.54 23.74
CA THR A 98 3.34 1.52 24.57
C THR A 98 4.45 0.87 23.78
N GLU A 99 5.64 1.33 24.11
CA GLU A 99 6.79 0.50 24.47
C GLU A 99 7.20 -0.52 23.41
N HIS A 100 8.26 -0.14 22.68
CA HIS A 100 9.23 -1.05 22.10
C HIS A 100 9.49 -2.26 23.01
N PRO A 101 9.01 -3.49 22.68
CA PRO A 101 9.42 -4.66 23.39
C PRO A 101 10.64 -5.26 22.69
N GLY A 102 11.76 -5.25 23.39
CA GLY A 102 12.72 -6.35 23.34
C GLY A 102 13.79 -6.29 22.25
N TYR A 103 14.94 -5.69 22.59
CA TYR A 103 16.22 -6.26 22.16
C TYR A 103 17.14 -6.41 23.37
N LEU A 104 16.82 -7.38 24.23
CA LEU A 104 17.74 -7.95 25.22
C LEU A 104 17.77 -9.46 25.03
N GLY A 105 18.80 -9.90 24.30
CA GLY A 105 19.25 -11.29 24.23
C GLY A 105 20.77 -11.26 24.25
N SER A 106 21.34 -10.99 25.43
CA SER A 106 22.76 -11.09 25.73
C SER A 106 23.26 -12.47 25.31
N GLN A 107 24.20 -12.53 24.36
CA GLN A 107 24.97 -13.75 24.12
C GLN A 107 26.07 -13.82 25.17
N VAL A 108 25.90 -14.79 26.07
CA VAL A 108 26.93 -15.25 27.00
C VAL A 108 27.96 -16.02 26.19
N CYS A 109 29.17 -15.49 26.09
CA CYS A 109 30.35 -16.22 25.60
C CYS A 109 31.48 -16.00 26.60
N ASP A 110 31.50 -16.80 27.67
CA ASP A 110 32.71 -17.10 28.41
C ASP A 110 32.91 -18.62 28.34
N SER A 111 34.05 -19.03 27.78
CA SER A 111 34.56 -20.39 27.77
C SER A 111 36.01 -20.33 28.23
#